data_AF-A0A140F321-F1
#
_entry.id   AF-A0A140F321-F1
#
_cell.length_a   1.000
_cell.length_b   1.000
_cell.length_c   1.000
_cell.angle_alpha   90.00
_cell.angle_beta   90.00
_cell.angle_gamma   90.00
#
_symmetry.space_group_name_H-M   'P 1'
#
loop_
_entity.id
_entity.type
_entity.pdbx_description
1 polymer ?
#
loop_
_entity_poly.entity_id
_entity_poly.type
_entity_poly.pdbx_seq_one_letter_code
_entity_poly.pdbx_strand_id
1 'polypeptide(L)'
;HHQKVTELADEAQKHHNEMIEAYREADEIRDEADEKHEEFVEAQEAADQHHEDFVRVQKRLRELDKKEEEQERSQREEKQEAAREEAEEIYQKFKEGETLDTEDLMKLQKAGKL
;
A
#
# COMPACT_ATOMS: atom_id res chain seq x y z
N HIS A 1 -59.36 -54.90 8.82
CA HIS A 1 -57.90 -54.97 8.55
C HIS A 1 -57.48 -54.16 7.31
N HIS A 2 -58.20 -54.22 6.18
CA HIS A 2 -57.79 -53.51 4.96
C HIS A 2 -57.84 -51.96 5.05
N GLN A 3 -58.88 -51.38 5.66
CA GLN A 3 -59.01 -49.91 5.78
C GLN A 3 -57.84 -49.25 6.53
N LYS A 4 -57.40 -49.85 7.64
CA LYS A 4 -56.28 -49.32 8.43
C LYS A 4 -54.94 -49.39 7.68
N VAL A 5 -54.77 -50.38 6.79
CA VAL A 5 -53.59 -50.47 5.93
C VAL A 5 -53.63 -49.39 4.85
N THR A 6 -54.81 -49.10 4.30
CA THR A 6 -54.99 -48.02 3.32
C THR A 6 -54.74 -46.64 3.95
N GLU A 7 -55.30 -46.35 5.13
CA GLU A 7 -55.03 -45.08 5.84
C GLU A 7 -53.55 -44.86 6.13
N LEU A 8 -52.86 -45.89 6.65
CA LEU A 8 -51.42 -45.79 6.93
C LEU A 8 -50.58 -45.62 5.66
N ALA A 9 -51.02 -46.20 4.53
CA ALA A 9 -50.34 -46.02 3.26
C ALA A 9 -50.53 -44.59 2.71
N ASP A 10 -51.73 -44.03 2.84
CA ASP A 10 -52.01 -42.65 2.41
C ASP A 10 -51.23 -41.64 3.27
N GLU A 11 -51.15 -41.86 4.58
CA GLU A 11 -50.35 -41.03 5.50
C GLU A 11 -48.85 -41.13 5.21
N ALA A 12 -48.35 -42.34 4.98
CA ALA A 12 -46.95 -42.55 4.59
C ALA A 12 -46.62 -41.86 3.26
N GLN A 13 -47.53 -41.94 2.26
CA GLN A 13 -47.34 -41.28 0.98
C GLN A 13 -47.36 -39.75 1.12
N LYS A 14 -48.21 -39.20 2.00
CA LYS A 14 -48.23 -37.77 2.29
C LYS A 14 -46.90 -37.30 2.88
N HIS A 15 -46.40 -37.98 3.91
CA HIS A 15 -45.10 -37.64 4.51
C HIS A 15 -43.93 -37.82 3.54
N HIS A 16 -43.99 -38.82 2.65
CA HIS A 16 -43.00 -39.00 1.59
C HIS A 16 -42.99 -37.81 0.62
N ASN A 17 -44.15 -37.30 0.23
CA ASN A 17 -44.23 -36.12 -0.64
C ASN A 17 -43.73 -34.86 0.08
N GLU A 18 -44.11 -34.64 1.35
CA GLU A 18 -43.60 -33.53 2.18
C GLU A 18 -42.07 -33.59 2.31
N MET A 19 -41.51 -34.79 2.50
CA MET A 19 -40.07 -35.00 2.55
C MET A 19 -39.40 -34.61 1.23
N ILE A 20 -39.96 -35.00 0.08
CA ILE A 20 -39.41 -34.64 -1.24
C ILE A 20 -39.42 -33.13 -1.44
N GLU A 21 -40.51 -32.46 -1.07
CA GLU A 21 -40.62 -31.00 -1.20
C GLU A 21 -39.57 -30.29 -0.34
N ALA A 22 -39.39 -30.70 0.92
CA ALA A 22 -38.36 -30.16 1.79
C ALA A 22 -36.93 -30.37 1.25
N TYR A 23 -36.65 -31.53 0.63
CA TYR A 23 -35.35 -31.77 -0.01
C TYR A 23 -35.12 -30.85 -1.21
N ARG A 24 -36.15 -30.61 -2.03
CA ARG A 24 -36.02 -29.70 -3.17
C ARG A 24 -35.75 -28.27 -2.72
N GLU A 25 -36.48 -27.78 -1.72
CA GLU A 25 -36.26 -26.45 -1.16
C GLU A 25 -34.84 -26.32 -0.57
N ALA A 26 -34.37 -27.36 0.13
CA ALA A 26 -33.01 -27.38 0.67
C ALA A 26 -31.93 -27.38 -0.43
N ASP A 27 -32.15 -28.11 -1.52
CA ASP A 27 -31.26 -28.13 -2.67
C ASP A 27 -31.23 -26.76 -3.37
N GLU A 28 -32.38 -26.11 -3.57
CA GLU A 28 -32.47 -24.75 -4.13
C GLU A 28 -31.71 -23.74 -3.27
N ILE A 29 -31.90 -23.77 -1.94
CA ILE A 29 -31.17 -22.89 -1.02
C ILE A 29 -29.66 -23.15 -1.06
N ARG A 30 -29.24 -24.41 -1.17
CA ARG A 30 -27.81 -24.76 -1.28
C ARG A 30 -27.23 -24.18 -2.56
N ASP A 31 -27.91 -24.38 -3.68
CA ASP A 31 -27.42 -23.94 -4.98
C ASP A 31 -27.32 -22.38 -5.03
N GLU A 32 -28.28 -21.66 -4.45
CA GLU A 32 -28.20 -20.20 -4.27
C GLU A 32 -27.05 -19.77 -3.35
N ALA A 33 -26.81 -20.52 -2.26
CA ALA A 33 -25.72 -20.22 -1.34
C ALA A 33 -24.35 -20.43 -1.98
N ASP A 34 -24.20 -21.47 -2.80
CA ASP A 34 -22.97 -21.76 -3.54
C ASP A 34 -22.69 -20.65 -4.58
N GLU A 35 -23.70 -20.20 -5.33
CA GLU A 35 -23.57 -19.08 -6.28
C GLU A 35 -23.11 -17.79 -5.55
N LYS A 36 -23.71 -17.48 -4.40
CA LYS A 36 -23.32 -16.29 -3.61
C LYS A 36 -21.94 -16.44 -3.00
N HIS A 37 -21.52 -17.65 -2.66
CA HIS A 37 -20.17 -17.89 -2.17
C HIS A 37 -19.14 -17.69 -3.28
N GLU A 38 -19.41 -18.15 -4.50
CA GLU A 38 -18.56 -17.91 -5.66
C GLU A 38 -18.39 -16.41 -5.92
N GLU A 39 -19.50 -15.65 -5.99
CA GLU A 39 -19.46 -14.18 -6.13
C GLU A 39 -18.63 -13.50 -5.02
N PHE A 40 -18.75 -13.99 -3.77
CA PHE A 40 -17.99 -13.46 -2.64
C PHE A 40 -16.49 -13.72 -2.79
N VAL A 41 -16.10 -14.94 -3.19
CA VAL A 41 -14.69 -15.30 -3.39
C VAL A 41 -14.08 -14.45 -4.50
N GLU A 42 -14.78 -14.28 -5.63
CA GLU A 42 -14.32 -13.43 -6.73
C GLU A 42 -14.11 -11.97 -6.29
N ALA A 43 -15.06 -11.42 -5.52
CA ALA A 43 -14.95 -10.07 -4.98
C ALA A 43 -13.77 -9.94 -4.00
N GLN A 44 -13.54 -10.96 -3.17
CA GLN A 44 -12.42 -10.99 -2.24
C GLN A 44 -11.08 -11.04 -2.98
N GLU A 45 -10.93 -11.90 -4.00
CA GLU A 45 -9.71 -12.01 -4.80
C GLU A 45 -9.40 -10.69 -5.53
N ALA A 46 -10.42 -10.02 -6.10
CA ALA A 46 -10.25 -8.72 -6.73
C ALA A 46 -9.82 -7.64 -5.71
N ALA A 47 -10.40 -7.64 -4.51
CA ALA A 47 -10.02 -6.72 -3.44
C ALA A 47 -8.57 -6.95 -2.99
N ASP A 48 -8.16 -8.21 -2.84
CA ASP A 48 -6.79 -8.58 -2.47
C ASP A 48 -5.79 -8.11 -3.54
N GLN A 49 -6.09 -8.34 -4.83
CA GLN A 49 -5.25 -7.85 -5.93
C GLN A 49 -5.09 -6.32 -5.90
N HIS A 50 -6.20 -5.58 -5.72
CA HIS A 50 -6.14 -4.13 -5.60
C HIS A 50 -5.35 -3.67 -4.38
N HIS A 51 -5.46 -4.38 -3.26
CA HIS A 51 -4.69 -4.09 -2.06
C HIS A 51 -3.19 -4.30 -2.27
N GLU A 52 -2.79 -5.41 -2.90
CA GLU A 52 -1.39 -5.69 -3.23
C GLU A 52 -0.80 -4.63 -4.16
N ASP A 53 -1.54 -4.23 -5.19
CA ASP A 53 -1.16 -3.17 -6.12
C ASP A 53 -0.96 -1.84 -5.39
N PHE A 54 -1.89 -1.48 -4.51
CA PHE A 54 -1.81 -0.28 -3.68
C PHE A 54 -0.55 -0.29 -2.80
N VAL A 55 -0.30 -1.39 -2.08
CA VAL A 55 0.88 -1.53 -1.22
C VAL A 55 2.17 -1.44 -2.03
N ARG A 56 2.21 -2.04 -3.22
CA ARG A 56 3.38 -1.96 -4.11
C ARG A 56 3.67 -0.52 -4.55
N VAL A 57 2.64 0.22 -4.97
CA VAL A 57 2.78 1.63 -5.36
C VAL A 57 3.21 2.48 -4.17
N GLN A 58 2.61 2.28 -2.99
CA GLN A 58 2.96 3.02 -1.78
C GLN A 58 4.44 2.80 -1.39
N LYS A 59 4.94 1.56 -1.45
CA LYS A 59 6.35 1.26 -1.17
C LYS A 59 7.27 1.97 -2.15
N ARG A 60 6.96 1.93 -3.45
CA ARG A 60 7.74 2.61 -4.48
C ARG A 60 7.77 4.13 -4.27
N LEU A 61 6.65 4.73 -3.87
CA LEU A 61 6.59 6.16 -3.57
C LEU A 61 7.55 6.52 -2.42
N ARG A 62 7.50 5.78 -1.31
CA ARG A 62 8.42 6.00 -0.17
C ARG A 62 9.89 5.86 -0.55
N GLU A 63 10.22 4.92 -1.43
CA GLU A 63 11.59 4.78 -1.94
C GLU A 63 12.03 5.96 -2.80
N LEU A 64 11.13 6.52 -3.61
CA LEU A 64 11.40 7.71 -4.40
C LEU A 64 11.59 8.94 -3.50
N ASP A 65 10.70 9.15 -2.53
CA ASP A 65 10.81 10.25 -1.56
C ASP A 65 12.15 10.21 -0.82
N LYS A 66 12.58 9.02 -0.40
CA LYS A 66 13.88 8.83 0.25
C LYS A 66 15.05 9.18 -0.68
N LYS A 67 15.00 8.77 -1.94
CA LYS A 67 16.05 9.10 -2.92
C LYS A 67 16.11 10.60 -3.20
N GLU A 68 14.96 11.25 -3.27
CA GLU A 68 14.88 12.70 -3.45
C GLU A 68 15.49 13.43 -2.25
N GLU A 69 15.16 13.02 -1.03
CA GLU A 69 15.76 13.57 0.19
C GLU A 69 17.29 13.37 0.23
N GLU A 70 17.78 12.17 -0.12
CA GLU A 70 19.21 11.89 -0.22
C GLU A 70 19.90 12.77 -1.27
N GLN A 71 19.26 12.97 -2.43
CA GLN A 71 19.77 13.85 -3.48
C GLN A 71 19.83 15.32 -3.04
N GLU A 72 18.76 15.82 -2.42
CA GLU A 72 18.75 17.18 -1.88
C GLU A 72 19.84 17.39 -0.85
N ARG A 73 20.04 16.40 0.03
CA ARG A 73 21.09 16.45 1.04
C ARG A 73 22.47 16.46 0.39
N SER A 74 22.74 15.59 -0.57
CA SER A 74 23.99 15.56 -1.32
C SER A 74 24.27 16.92 -1.98
N GLN A 75 23.27 17.51 -2.64
CA GLN A 75 23.43 18.83 -3.27
C GLN A 75 23.71 19.95 -2.26
N ARG A 76 23.13 19.88 -1.06
CA ARG A 76 23.41 20.85 0.02
C ARG A 76 24.83 20.67 0.56
N GLU A 77 25.28 19.42 0.73
CA GLU A 77 26.63 19.09 1.17
C GLU A 77 27.67 19.55 0.14
N GLU A 78 27.46 19.27 -1.16
CA GLU A 78 28.32 19.74 -2.26
C GLU A 78 28.42 21.28 -2.31
N LYS A 79 27.28 21.99 -2.18
CA LYS A 79 27.28 23.46 -2.14
C LYS A 79 28.03 23.99 -0.91
N GLN A 80 27.92 23.32 0.23
CA GLN A 80 28.63 23.71 1.43
C GLN A 80 30.14 23.45 1.31
N GLU A 81 30.53 22.34 0.69
CA GLU A 81 31.93 22.01 0.43
C GLU A 81 32.56 23.02 -0.53
N ALA A 82 31.91 23.30 -1.67
CA ALA A 82 32.38 24.32 -2.61
C ALA A 82 32.54 25.71 -1.95
N ALA A 83 31.58 26.11 -1.10
CA ALA A 83 31.68 27.36 -0.35
C ALA A 83 32.84 27.38 0.67
N ARG A 84 33.17 26.22 1.26
CA ARG A 84 34.31 26.08 2.17
C ARG A 84 35.64 26.14 1.42
N GLU A 85 35.73 25.49 0.26
CA GLU A 85 36.91 25.55 -0.60
C GLU A 85 37.17 26.99 -1.07
N GLU A 86 36.14 27.68 -1.57
CA GLU A 86 36.23 29.08 -1.97
C GLU A 86 36.70 29.98 -0.81
N ALA A 87 36.16 29.78 0.40
CA ALA A 87 36.58 30.52 1.58
C ALA A 87 38.03 30.20 1.99
N GLU A 88 38.51 28.97 1.82
CA GLU A 88 39.90 28.62 2.09
C GLU A 88 40.85 29.29 1.10
N GLU A 89 40.51 29.32 -0.19
CA GLU A 89 41.30 30.04 -1.21
C GLU A 89 41.41 31.54 -0.90
N ILE A 90 40.30 32.19 -0.56
CA ILE A 90 40.27 33.61 -0.13
C ILE A 90 41.15 33.81 1.10
N TYR A 91 41.07 32.91 2.07
CA TYR A 91 41.86 33.00 3.30
C TYR A 91 43.37 32.86 3.05
N GLN A 92 43.78 31.99 2.12
CA GLN A 92 45.18 31.86 1.74
C GLN A 92 45.71 33.11 1.03
N LYS A 93 44.96 33.68 0.08
CA LYS A 93 45.31 34.96 -0.57
C LYS A 93 45.47 36.10 0.45
N PHE A 94 44.58 36.17 1.44
CA PHE A 94 44.69 37.12 2.54
C PHE A 94 45.98 36.93 3.35
N LYS A 95 46.35 35.68 3.67
CA LYS A 95 47.62 35.36 4.35
C LYS A 95 48.84 35.76 3.53
N GLU A 96 48.75 35.69 2.20
CA GLU A 96 49.79 36.12 1.27
C GLU A 96 49.88 37.65 1.12
N GLY A 97 48.97 38.39 1.77
CA GLY A 97 48.98 39.85 1.84
C GLY A 97 48.04 40.54 0.83
N GLU A 98 47.19 39.79 0.13
CA GLU A 98 46.14 40.37 -0.72
C GLU A 98 45.04 41.01 0.16
N THR A 99 44.47 42.11 -0.31
CA THR A 99 43.40 42.83 0.40
C THR A 99 42.05 42.16 0.16
N LEU A 100 41.29 41.94 1.23
CA LEU A 100 39.92 41.41 1.16
C LEU A 100 38.90 42.51 0.88
N ASP A 101 37.92 42.22 0.04
CA ASP A 101 36.75 43.07 -0.13
C ASP A 101 35.57 42.67 0.78
N THR A 102 34.45 43.36 0.65
CA THR A 102 33.27 43.09 1.51
C THR A 102 32.60 41.75 1.20
N GLU A 103 32.63 41.27 -0.05
CA GLU A 103 32.08 39.96 -0.40
C GLU A 103 32.94 38.84 0.16
N ASP A 104 34.26 38.98 0.08
CA ASP A 104 35.23 38.02 0.63
C ASP A 104 35.09 37.87 2.14
N LEU A 105 34.96 38.99 2.87
CA LEU A 105 34.71 38.99 4.31
C LEU A 105 33.40 38.25 4.65
N MET A 106 32.33 38.46 3.87
CA MET A 106 31.05 37.80 4.10
C MET A 106 31.13 36.28 3.82
N LYS A 107 31.90 35.85 2.82
CA LYS A 107 32.14 34.43 2.51
C LYS A 107 32.92 33.75 3.63
N LEU A 108 34.00 34.37 4.11
CA LEU A 108 34.79 33.87 5.24
C LEU A 108 33.97 33.76 6.54
N GLN A 109 33.11 34.74 6.83
CA GLN A 109 32.24 34.73 8.01
C GLN A 109 31.25 33.57 7.94
N LYS A 110 30.59 33.38 6.79
CA LYS A 110 29.65 32.27 6.57
C LYS A 110 30.32 30.90 6.68
N ALA A 111 31.59 30.79 6.29
CA ALA A 111 32.39 29.57 6.40
C ALA A 111 33.04 29.37 7.78
N GLY A 112 32.93 30.33 8.70
CA GLY A 112 33.52 30.25 10.05
C GLY A 112 35.06 30.42 10.08
N LYS A 113 35.62 31.15 9.10
CA LYS A 113 37.06 31.43 8.96
C LYS A 113 37.46 32.84 9.41
N LEU A 114 36.51 33.62 9.92
CA LEU A 114 36.65 34.91 10.60
C LEU A 114 36.27 34.74 12.08
#